data_AF-A0A812QHJ1-F1
#
_entry.id   AF-A0A812QHJ1-F1
#
_cell.length_a   1.000
_cell.length_b   1.000
_cell.length_c   1.000
_cell.angle_alpha   90.00
_cell.angle_beta   90.00
_cell.angle_gamma   90.00
#
_symmetry.space_group_name_H-M   'P 1'
#
loop_
_entity.id
_entity.type
_entity.pdbx_description
1 polymer ?
#
loop_
_entity_poly.entity_id
_entity_poly.type
_entity_poly.pdbx_seq_one_letter_code
_entity_poly.pdbx_strand_id
1 'polypeptide(L)'
;DLVLALTAEELQVWASAEGLKGVTVLMLKLRLQGICGLSRFRQRILARSAVLHDVIHVQAPGELQLARLPFAEASKTEIAALLLACHEEDFDLVDEILHRPQNPDLSNDRGLTALVAATEVGNADIATLLLEANADKNLVDSFGATALSVACEGRFTQVANVLIEARADVNKAKLQGEAPLLTACRNGVQAIVEMLLRARANLNQVNDNGESPLYHAAKQGQWGCARILLEAGAQADLCSSNGKHSGGTPLFIASSIGSLQIVDLLLRFRADTEKATDAGSTPLGVAFDINRLDVVKLLLGAGAGKKMSRPASIVLDFAARARPKDRLLCAAARVGDLE
;
A
#
# COMPACT_ATOMS: atom_id res chain seq x y z
N ASP A 1 -36.24 18.85 16.18
CA ASP A 1 -35.97 17.72 15.26
C ASP A 1 -34.86 16.76 15.69
N LEU A 2 -33.81 17.18 16.42
CA LEU A 2 -32.79 16.23 16.98
C LEU A 2 -33.33 15.22 18.03
N VAL A 3 -34.44 15.53 18.69
CA VAL A 3 -35.08 14.66 19.71
C VAL A 3 -35.87 13.51 19.07
N LEU A 4 -36.28 13.66 17.81
CA LEU A 4 -37.10 12.66 17.09
C LEU A 4 -36.27 11.49 16.52
N ALA A 5 -34.94 11.59 16.53
CA ALA A 5 -34.04 10.50 16.10
C ALA A 5 -33.68 9.52 17.24
N LEU A 6 -34.20 9.72 18.46
CA LEU A 6 -34.06 8.79 19.58
C LEU A 6 -35.15 7.71 19.51
N THR A 7 -35.32 7.05 18.37
CA THR A 7 -36.13 5.84 18.32
C THR A 7 -35.30 4.69 18.88
N ALA A 8 -35.57 4.37 20.15
CA ALA A 8 -35.31 3.16 20.95
C ALA A 8 -34.36 2.12 20.33
N GLU A 9 -33.27 1.72 21.02
CA GLU A 9 -33.43 0.61 21.96
C GLU A 9 -32.58 0.61 23.25
N GLU A 10 -31.50 1.37 23.44
CA GLU A 10 -30.60 1.09 24.59
C GLU A 10 -29.98 2.33 25.26
N LEU A 11 -30.73 2.95 26.17
CA LEU A 11 -30.18 3.80 27.23
C LEU A 11 -29.54 2.90 28.30
N GLN A 12 -28.27 2.53 28.16
CA GLN A 12 -27.70 1.45 28.99
C GLN A 12 -26.38 1.73 29.73
N VAL A 13 -25.92 2.98 29.88
CA VAL A 13 -24.76 3.23 30.76
C VAL A 13 -25.00 4.45 31.64
N TRP A 14 -25.04 4.20 32.94
CA TRP A 14 -25.09 5.20 34.00
C TRP A 14 -23.68 5.27 34.59
N ALA A 15 -22.97 6.35 34.30
CA ALA A 15 -21.70 6.63 34.95
C ALA A 15 -21.91 7.80 35.91
N SER A 16 -21.48 7.65 37.16
CA SER A 16 -21.28 8.81 38.03
C SER A 16 -20.33 9.77 37.32
N ALA A 17 -20.75 11.01 37.06
CA ALA A 17 -19.91 12.01 36.42
C ALA A 17 -18.79 12.56 37.35
N GLU A 18 -18.57 11.90 38.50
CA GLU A 18 -17.43 12.14 39.37
C GLU A 18 -16.12 11.96 38.59
N GLY A 19 -15.30 13.02 38.55
CA GLY A 19 -14.05 13.04 37.78
C GLY A 19 -14.17 13.42 36.30
N LEU A 20 -15.38 13.69 35.78
CA LEU A 20 -15.58 14.17 34.39
C LEU A 20 -15.72 15.70 34.28
N LYS A 21 -15.62 16.43 35.40
CA LYS A 21 -15.75 17.89 35.41
C LYS A 21 -14.73 18.54 34.47
N GLY A 22 -15.21 19.35 33.52
CA GLY A 22 -14.36 20.04 32.55
C GLY A 22 -13.92 19.19 31.35
N VAL A 23 -14.33 17.92 31.26
CA VAL A 23 -14.14 17.11 30.05
C VAL A 23 -15.20 17.52 29.02
N THR A 24 -14.80 17.66 27.75
CA THR A 24 -15.75 17.92 26.65
C THR A 24 -16.55 16.67 26.30
N VAL A 25 -17.75 16.84 25.77
CA VAL A 25 -18.58 15.73 25.30
C VAL A 25 -17.87 14.92 24.21
N LEU A 26 -17.09 15.56 23.32
CA LEU A 26 -16.25 14.86 22.35
C LEU A 26 -15.28 13.89 23.03
N MET A 27 -14.51 14.37 24.01
CA MET A 27 -13.55 13.54 24.75
C MET A 27 -14.24 12.41 25.51
N LEU A 28 -15.45 12.66 26.02
CA LEU A 28 -16.26 11.62 26.64
C LEU A 28 -16.70 10.56 25.62
N LYS A 29 -17.19 10.95 24.43
CA LYS A 29 -17.58 10.02 23.36
C LYS A 29 -16.40 9.17 22.87
N LEU A 30 -15.23 9.78 22.72
CA LEU A 30 -14.00 9.06 22.35
C LEU A 30 -13.56 8.05 23.42
N ARG A 31 -13.69 8.39 24.71
CA ARG A 31 -13.45 7.43 25.81
C ARG A 31 -14.48 6.29 25.79
N LEU A 32 -15.75 6.62 25.55
CA LEU A 32 -16.84 5.64 25.50
C LEU A 32 -16.70 4.70 24.30
N GLN A 33 -16.12 5.14 23.17
CA GLN A 33 -15.88 4.28 22.01
C GLN A 33 -15.09 3.02 22.38
N GLY A 34 -14.08 3.13 23.25
CA GLY A 34 -13.33 1.97 23.74
C GLY A 34 -14.11 1.04 24.67
N ILE A 35 -15.23 1.51 25.25
CA ILE A 35 -16.06 0.76 26.19
C ILE A 35 -17.26 0.11 25.47
N CYS A 36 -17.97 0.88 24.63
CA CYS A 36 -19.20 0.42 23.98
C CYS A 36 -19.02 -0.02 22.53
N GLY A 37 -17.84 0.19 21.94
CA GLY A 37 -17.50 -0.17 20.56
C GLY A 37 -18.14 0.72 19.49
N LEU A 38 -18.85 1.79 19.88
CA LEU A 38 -19.54 2.69 18.94
C LEU A 38 -18.68 3.92 18.65
N SER A 39 -18.63 4.34 17.38
CA SER A 39 -18.02 5.60 16.98
C SER A 39 -18.72 6.80 17.63
N ARG A 40 -18.02 7.94 17.74
CA ARG A 40 -18.58 9.18 18.31
C ARG A 40 -19.88 9.63 17.64
N PHE A 41 -20.01 9.33 16.34
CA PHE A 41 -21.17 9.66 15.51
C PHE A 41 -22.41 8.85 15.89
N ARG A 42 -22.21 7.62 16.38
CA ARG A 42 -23.27 6.71 16.86
C ARG A 42 -23.58 6.86 18.36
N GLN A 43 -23.09 7.92 18.98
CA GLN A 43 -23.33 8.22 20.40
C GLN A 43 -24.07 9.54 20.56
N ARG A 44 -25.03 9.58 21.49
CA ARG A 44 -25.63 10.81 22.01
C ARG A 44 -25.55 10.83 23.52
N ILE A 45 -24.99 11.91 24.06
CA ILE A 45 -24.90 12.14 25.50
C ILE A 45 -26.03 13.06 25.88
N LEU A 46 -26.81 12.69 26.88
CA LEU A 46 -27.91 13.48 27.40
C LEU A 46 -27.66 13.85 28.86
N ALA A 47 -28.06 15.07 29.23
CA ALA A 47 -28.18 15.51 30.61
C ALA A 47 -29.57 16.11 30.79
N ARG A 48 -30.34 15.58 31.75
CA ARG A 48 -31.73 16.01 32.01
C ARG A 48 -32.59 16.04 30.72
N SER A 49 -32.46 14.99 29.90
CA SER A 49 -33.15 14.84 28.60
C SER A 49 -32.74 15.81 27.48
N ALA A 50 -31.74 16.69 27.70
CA ALA A 50 -31.17 17.51 26.65
C ALA A 50 -29.93 16.85 26.03
N VAL A 51 -29.87 16.79 24.70
CA VAL A 51 -28.68 16.30 23.97
C VAL A 51 -27.55 17.31 24.12
N LEU A 52 -26.38 16.83 24.56
CA LEU A 52 -25.18 17.64 24.67
C LEU A 52 -24.36 17.54 23.38
N HIS A 53 -23.98 18.69 22.83
CA HIS A 53 -23.08 18.80 21.67
C HIS A 53 -21.61 18.68 22.08
N ASP A 54 -20.76 18.36 21.12
CA ASP A 54 -19.37 17.95 21.31
C ASP A 54 -18.49 18.97 22.05
N VAL A 55 -18.78 20.27 21.86
CA VAL A 55 -18.04 21.39 22.49
C VAL A 55 -18.46 21.67 23.95
N ILE A 56 -19.56 21.07 24.41
CA ILE A 56 -20.06 21.30 25.76
C ILE A 56 -19.13 20.63 26.77
N HIS A 57 -18.77 21.36 27.82
CA HIS A 57 -18.02 20.83 28.95
C HIS A 57 -18.99 20.26 29.99
N VAL A 58 -18.68 19.09 30.53
CA VAL A 58 -19.49 18.48 31.60
C VAL A 58 -19.36 19.33 32.87
N GLN A 59 -20.47 19.94 33.29
CA GLN A 59 -20.56 20.83 34.45
C GLN A 59 -21.09 20.04 35.66
N ALA A 60 -20.20 19.67 36.59
CA ALA A 60 -20.52 19.07 37.91
C ALA A 60 -21.13 17.64 37.88
N PRO A 61 -21.14 16.89 39.01
CA PRO A 61 -21.67 15.53 39.03
C PRO A 61 -23.19 15.56 38.84
N GLY A 62 -23.65 14.96 37.75
CA GLY A 62 -25.06 14.72 37.43
C GLY A 62 -25.17 13.46 36.57
N GLU A 63 -26.36 12.88 36.50
CA GLU A 63 -26.58 11.69 35.68
C GLU A 63 -26.45 12.05 34.19
N LEU A 64 -25.46 11.43 33.54
CA LEU A 64 -25.31 11.43 32.09
C LEU A 64 -25.90 10.14 31.54
N GLN A 65 -26.67 10.28 30.47
CA GLN A 65 -27.25 9.16 29.75
C GLN A 65 -26.57 9.02 28.39
N LEU A 66 -26.08 7.82 28.07
CA LEU A 66 -25.62 7.48 26.73
C LEU A 66 -26.75 6.81 25.95
N ALA A 67 -27.18 7.44 24.87
CA ALA A 67 -28.01 6.81 23.85
C ALA A 67 -27.12 6.28 22.72
N ARG A 68 -27.27 4.98 22.44
CA ARG A 68 -26.62 4.26 21.34
C ARG A 68 -27.48 4.43 20.09
N LEU A 69 -26.92 4.95 19.00
CA LEU A 69 -27.65 5.15 17.76
C LEU A 69 -27.45 3.96 16.80
N PRO A 70 -28.51 3.30 16.33
CA PRO A 70 -28.43 2.41 15.16
C PRO A 70 -28.08 3.23 13.90
N PHE A 71 -27.64 2.55 12.85
CA PHE A 71 -27.53 3.20 11.55
C PHE A 71 -28.94 3.48 11.01
N ALA A 72 -29.14 4.66 10.44
CA ALA A 72 -30.37 4.97 9.71
C ALA A 72 -30.36 4.27 8.33
N GLU A 73 -31.53 3.91 7.82
CA GLU A 73 -31.66 3.53 6.42
C GLU A 73 -31.24 4.72 5.54
N ALA A 74 -30.41 4.46 4.52
CA ALA A 74 -29.96 5.48 3.59
C ALA A 74 -30.36 5.13 2.16
N SER A 75 -30.98 6.09 1.50
CA SER A 75 -31.33 6.04 0.08
C SER A 75 -30.08 6.10 -0.81
N LYS A 76 -30.23 5.71 -2.09
CA LYS A 76 -29.15 5.86 -3.08
C LYS A 76 -28.67 7.31 -3.21
N THR A 77 -29.55 8.28 -3.02
CA THR A 77 -29.22 9.72 -3.04
C THR A 77 -28.39 10.15 -1.84
N GLU A 78 -28.65 9.63 -0.64
CA GLU A 78 -27.85 9.92 0.56
C GLU A 78 -26.48 9.26 0.50
N ILE A 79 -26.40 8.04 -0.04
CA ILE A 79 -25.12 7.39 -0.33
C ILE A 79 -24.33 8.24 -1.33
N ALA A 80 -24.96 8.66 -2.43
CA ALA A 80 -24.30 9.51 -3.44
C ALA A 80 -23.86 10.86 -2.88
N ALA A 81 -24.64 11.46 -1.96
CA ALA A 81 -24.28 12.72 -1.31
C ALA A 81 -23.00 12.60 -0.47
N LEU A 82 -22.86 11.53 0.32
CA LEU A 82 -21.63 11.28 1.09
C LEU A 82 -20.42 11.06 0.17
N LEU A 83 -20.58 10.28 -0.90
CA LEU A 83 -19.51 10.06 -1.88
C LEU A 83 -19.09 11.35 -2.56
N LEU A 84 -20.05 12.19 -2.96
CA LEU A 84 -19.78 13.48 -3.59
C LEU A 84 -19.07 14.44 -2.62
N ALA A 85 -19.53 14.53 -1.37
CA ALA A 85 -18.88 15.36 -0.35
C ALA A 85 -17.41 14.94 -0.13
N CYS A 86 -17.12 13.64 -0.15
CA CYS A 86 -15.74 13.15 -0.06
C CYS A 86 -14.90 13.52 -1.29
N HIS A 87 -15.48 13.46 -2.50
CA HIS A 87 -14.79 13.83 -3.75
C HIS A 87 -14.54 15.33 -3.87
N GLU A 88 -15.47 16.17 -3.41
CA GLU A 88 -15.34 17.63 -3.42
C GLU A 88 -14.53 18.15 -2.23
N GLU A 89 -14.01 17.25 -1.39
CA GLU A 89 -13.20 17.58 -0.21
C GLU A 89 -13.94 18.43 0.84
N ASP A 90 -15.27 18.32 0.89
CA ASP A 90 -16.14 19.06 1.81
C ASP A 90 -16.20 18.34 3.18
N PHE A 91 -15.22 18.64 4.03
CA PHE A 91 -15.10 18.06 5.36
C PHE A 91 -16.34 18.31 6.23
N ASP A 92 -16.89 19.53 6.21
CA ASP A 92 -18.01 19.92 7.05
C ASP A 92 -19.28 19.16 6.67
N LEU A 93 -19.54 18.98 5.37
CA LEU A 93 -20.66 18.19 4.89
C LEU A 93 -20.51 16.70 5.22
N VAL A 94 -19.28 16.15 5.12
CA VAL A 94 -19.01 14.78 5.55
C VAL A 94 -19.30 14.60 7.05
N ASP A 95 -18.80 15.51 7.91
CA ASP A 95 -19.06 15.47 9.35
C ASP A 95 -20.56 15.59 9.65
N GLU A 96 -21.28 16.48 8.96
CA GLU A 96 -22.73 16.64 9.11
C GLU A 96 -23.49 15.35 8.74
N ILE A 97 -23.15 14.72 7.61
CA ILE A 97 -23.80 13.48 7.16
C ILE A 97 -23.53 12.34 8.14
N LEU A 98 -22.30 12.20 8.64
CA LEU A 98 -21.96 11.15 9.61
C LEU A 98 -22.69 11.35 10.95
N HIS A 99 -23.01 12.58 11.34
CA HIS A 99 -23.87 12.86 12.48
C HIS A 99 -25.32 12.39 12.27
N ARG A 100 -25.78 12.08 11.06
CA ARG A 100 -27.10 11.50 10.76
C ARG A 100 -27.09 9.96 10.79
N PRO A 101 -26.50 9.37 11.84
CA PRO A 101 -25.83 8.06 11.86
C PRO A 101 -25.98 7.22 10.56
N GLN A 102 -25.43 7.69 9.45
CA GLN A 102 -25.40 6.94 8.20
C GLN A 102 -24.26 5.92 8.26
N ASN A 103 -24.48 4.71 7.73
CA ASN A 103 -23.42 3.73 7.64
C ASN A 103 -22.35 4.18 6.61
N PRO A 104 -21.09 4.47 7.03
CA PRO A 104 -20.04 4.96 6.12
C PRO A 104 -19.58 3.91 5.09
N ASP A 105 -19.94 2.64 5.30
CA ASP A 105 -19.57 1.51 4.46
C ASP A 105 -20.52 1.28 3.28
N LEU A 106 -21.62 2.03 3.21
CA LEU A 106 -22.52 1.94 2.07
C LEU A 106 -21.81 2.40 0.80
N SER A 107 -21.92 1.59 -0.24
CA SER A 107 -21.26 1.83 -1.52
C SER A 107 -22.27 2.07 -2.64
N ASN A 108 -21.82 2.71 -3.72
CA ASN A 108 -22.59 2.75 -4.97
C ASN A 108 -22.55 1.40 -5.72
N ASP A 109 -23.19 1.35 -6.89
CA ASP A 109 -23.28 0.13 -7.72
C ASP A 109 -21.90 -0.38 -8.24
N ARG A 110 -20.80 0.38 -8.06
CA ARG A 110 -19.42 -0.02 -8.38
C ARG A 110 -18.60 -0.48 -7.15
N GLY A 111 -19.22 -0.53 -5.97
CA GLY A 111 -18.52 -0.84 -4.72
C GLY A 111 -17.69 0.33 -4.16
N LEU A 112 -17.82 1.54 -4.71
CA LEU A 112 -17.12 2.72 -4.18
C LEU A 112 -17.73 3.14 -2.84
N THR A 113 -16.95 3.05 -1.77
CA THR A 113 -17.28 3.56 -0.43
C THR A 113 -16.77 4.98 -0.23
N ALA A 114 -17.26 5.67 0.80
CA ALA A 114 -16.81 7.01 1.14
C ALA A 114 -15.29 7.07 1.42
N LEU A 115 -14.76 6.03 2.09
CA LEU A 115 -13.33 5.97 2.43
C LEU A 115 -12.46 5.81 1.17
N VAL A 116 -12.91 5.04 0.18
CA VAL A 116 -12.22 4.94 -1.10
C VAL A 116 -12.31 6.27 -1.86
N ALA A 117 -13.47 6.91 -1.92
CA ALA A 117 -13.65 8.20 -2.59
C ALA A 117 -12.74 9.31 -1.99
N ALA A 118 -12.68 9.42 -0.67
CA ALA A 118 -11.76 10.35 0.01
C ALA A 118 -10.28 10.03 -0.30
N THR A 119 -9.96 8.75 -0.49
CA THR A 119 -8.61 8.32 -0.84
C THR A 119 -8.25 8.59 -2.30
N GLU A 120 -9.20 8.53 -3.24
CA GLU A 120 -8.98 8.85 -4.66
C GLU A 120 -8.53 10.31 -4.88
N VAL A 121 -8.99 11.22 -4.01
CA VAL A 121 -8.57 12.63 -4.00
C VAL A 121 -7.41 12.93 -3.06
N GLY A 122 -6.96 11.93 -2.28
CA GLY A 122 -5.81 12.07 -1.39
C GLY A 122 -6.08 12.85 -0.10
N ASN A 123 -7.34 12.99 0.30
CA ASN A 123 -7.72 13.79 1.46
C ASN A 123 -7.62 12.99 2.77
N ALA A 124 -6.54 13.21 3.52
CA ALA A 124 -6.25 12.48 4.76
C ALA A 124 -7.17 12.87 5.92
N ASP A 125 -7.69 14.10 5.95
CA ASP A 125 -8.57 14.57 7.02
C ASP A 125 -9.94 13.90 6.94
N ILE A 126 -10.53 13.83 5.73
CA ILE A 126 -11.78 13.10 5.49
C ILE A 126 -11.59 11.59 5.70
N ALA A 127 -10.46 11.02 5.25
CA ALA A 127 -10.17 9.61 5.52
C ALA A 127 -10.09 9.33 7.03
N THR A 128 -9.46 10.21 7.81
CA THR A 128 -9.41 10.11 9.28
C THR A 128 -10.80 10.19 9.88
N LEU A 129 -11.63 11.14 9.44
CA LEU A 129 -13.00 11.31 9.91
C LEU A 129 -13.87 10.08 9.66
N LEU A 130 -13.75 9.46 8.48
CA LEU A 130 -14.47 8.23 8.13
C LEU A 130 -14.01 7.03 8.98
N LEU A 131 -12.71 6.94 9.28
CA LEU A 131 -12.18 5.91 10.18
C LEU A 131 -12.63 6.15 11.64
N GLU A 132 -12.74 7.40 12.10
CA GLU A 132 -13.38 7.73 13.38
C GLU A 132 -14.86 7.31 13.42
N ALA A 133 -15.52 7.30 12.26
CA ALA A 133 -16.87 6.76 12.08
C ALA A 133 -16.94 5.23 12.02
N ASN A 134 -15.81 4.53 12.23
CA ASN A 134 -15.64 3.08 12.11
C ASN A 134 -15.85 2.55 10.67
N ALA A 135 -15.55 3.32 9.63
CA ALA A 135 -15.54 2.80 8.26
C ALA A 135 -14.60 1.59 8.13
N ASP A 136 -15.04 0.53 7.45
CA ASP A 136 -14.23 -0.65 7.18
C ASP A 136 -13.23 -0.36 6.06
N LYS A 137 -12.02 -0.01 6.51
CA LYS A 137 -10.77 0.13 5.74
C LYS A 137 -10.40 -1.03 4.80
N ASN A 138 -11.02 -2.20 4.92
CA ASN A 138 -10.72 -3.38 4.11
C ASN A 138 -11.82 -3.73 3.10
N LEU A 139 -12.86 -2.91 2.97
CA LEU A 139 -13.82 -3.02 1.87
C LEU A 139 -13.12 -2.75 0.54
N VAL A 140 -13.66 -3.38 -0.50
CA VAL A 140 -13.10 -3.34 -1.84
C VAL A 140 -14.12 -2.85 -2.83
N ASP A 141 -13.66 -2.10 -3.82
CA ASP A 141 -14.47 -1.74 -4.98
C ASP A 141 -14.60 -2.92 -5.97
N SER A 142 -15.26 -2.65 -7.11
CA SER A 142 -15.39 -3.63 -8.21
C SER A 142 -14.07 -4.09 -8.84
N PHE A 143 -12.96 -3.40 -8.58
CA PHE A 143 -11.61 -3.78 -8.99
C PHE A 143 -10.82 -4.50 -7.88
N GLY A 144 -11.47 -4.81 -6.75
CA GLY A 144 -10.82 -5.41 -5.60
C GLY A 144 -9.94 -4.43 -4.82
N ALA A 145 -9.94 -3.14 -5.14
CA ALA A 145 -9.07 -2.16 -4.53
C ALA A 145 -9.61 -1.72 -3.17
N THR A 146 -8.78 -1.84 -2.14
CA THR A 146 -9.00 -1.19 -0.84
C THR A 146 -8.57 0.27 -0.89
N ALA A 147 -8.99 1.07 0.10
CA ALA A 147 -8.48 2.43 0.27
C ALA A 147 -6.93 2.45 0.31
N LEU A 148 -6.28 1.48 0.97
CA LEU A 148 -4.82 1.43 1.04
C LEU A 148 -4.18 1.16 -0.33
N SER A 149 -4.81 0.32 -1.17
CA SER A 149 -4.38 0.13 -2.56
C SER A 149 -4.45 1.43 -3.35
N VAL A 150 -5.57 2.16 -3.24
CA VAL A 150 -5.77 3.45 -3.92
C VAL A 150 -4.75 4.50 -3.44
N ALA A 151 -4.46 4.56 -2.13
CA ALA A 151 -3.43 5.45 -1.60
C ALA A 151 -2.03 5.16 -2.16
N CYS A 152 -1.68 3.87 -2.31
CA CYS A 152 -0.41 3.47 -2.93
C CYS A 152 -0.35 3.84 -4.43
N GLU A 153 -1.47 3.69 -5.13
CA GLU A 153 -1.60 4.02 -6.56
C GLU A 153 -1.51 5.53 -6.81
N GLY A 154 -2.23 6.33 -6.01
CA GLY A 154 -2.21 7.80 -6.03
C GLY A 154 -0.97 8.43 -5.38
N ARG A 155 -0.09 7.63 -4.77
CA ARG A 155 1.13 8.09 -4.05
C ARG A 155 0.82 8.97 -2.83
N PHE A 156 -0.38 8.84 -2.26
CA PHE A 156 -0.88 9.63 -1.14
C PHE A 156 -0.32 9.11 0.18
N THR A 157 0.89 9.58 0.52
CA THR A 157 1.64 9.09 1.69
C THR A 157 0.91 9.37 3.01
N GLN A 158 0.24 10.52 3.15
CA GLN A 158 -0.52 10.86 4.36
C GLN A 158 -1.74 9.95 4.55
N VAL A 159 -2.52 9.71 3.48
CA VAL A 159 -3.66 8.79 3.52
C VAL A 159 -3.21 7.36 3.82
N ALA A 160 -2.12 6.90 3.18
CA ALA A 160 -1.53 5.60 3.49
C ALA A 160 -1.12 5.49 4.97
N ASN A 161 -0.62 6.56 5.58
CA ASN A 161 -0.25 6.57 7.00
C ASN A 161 -1.46 6.39 7.89
N VAL A 162 -2.49 7.20 7.65
CA VAL A 162 -3.76 7.13 8.39
C VAL A 162 -4.37 5.73 8.30
N LEU A 163 -4.40 5.12 7.11
CA LEU A 163 -4.94 3.77 6.91
C LEU A 163 -4.11 2.68 7.61
N ILE A 164 -2.78 2.80 7.58
CA ILE A 164 -1.88 1.84 8.24
C ILE A 164 -1.98 1.97 9.78
N GLU A 165 -2.04 3.18 10.31
CA GLU A 165 -2.25 3.44 11.75
C GLU A 165 -3.59 2.90 12.22
N ALA A 166 -4.62 3.01 11.37
CA ALA A 166 -5.93 2.38 11.59
C ALA A 166 -5.93 0.85 11.42
N ARG A 167 -4.77 0.22 11.15
CA ARG A 167 -4.59 -1.23 10.96
C ARG A 167 -5.33 -1.79 9.75
N ALA A 168 -5.31 -1.08 8.62
CA ALA A 168 -5.72 -1.67 7.34
C ALA A 168 -4.87 -2.89 7.00
N ASP A 169 -5.45 -3.85 6.27
CA ASP A 169 -4.73 -5.04 5.83
C ASP A 169 -3.73 -4.67 4.73
N VAL A 170 -2.45 -4.59 5.13
CA VAL A 170 -1.33 -4.21 4.26
C VAL A 170 -0.99 -5.26 3.19
N ASN A 171 -1.59 -6.45 3.26
CA ASN A 171 -1.37 -7.56 2.32
C ASN A 171 -2.60 -7.84 1.43
N LYS A 172 -3.71 -7.12 1.64
CA LYS A 172 -4.94 -7.31 0.86
C LYS A 172 -4.74 -6.81 -0.57
N ALA A 173 -4.60 -7.76 -1.48
CA ALA A 173 -4.36 -7.49 -2.89
C ALA A 173 -5.65 -7.15 -3.64
N LYS A 174 -5.55 -6.25 -4.62
CA LYS A 174 -6.61 -6.01 -5.61
C LYS A 174 -6.64 -7.12 -6.67
N LEU A 175 -7.51 -6.99 -7.67
CA LEU A 175 -7.51 -7.90 -8.83
C LEU A 175 -6.09 -8.01 -9.43
N GLN A 176 -5.81 -9.17 -10.03
CA GLN A 176 -4.47 -9.56 -10.52
C GLN A 176 -3.45 -9.84 -9.41
N GLY A 177 -3.85 -9.85 -8.12
CA GLY A 177 -2.95 -10.13 -7.00
C GLY A 177 -2.01 -8.97 -6.66
N GLU A 178 -2.31 -7.73 -7.10
CA GLU A 178 -1.49 -6.56 -6.77
C GLU A 178 -1.69 -6.13 -5.31
N ALA A 179 -0.76 -6.54 -4.44
CA ALA A 179 -0.70 -6.10 -3.04
C ALA A 179 -0.23 -4.63 -2.92
N PRO A 180 -0.60 -3.90 -1.84
CA PRO A 180 -0.19 -2.51 -1.63
C PRO A 180 1.33 -2.28 -1.75
N LEU A 181 2.14 -3.19 -1.20
CA LEU A 181 3.61 -3.10 -1.25
C LEU A 181 4.15 -3.17 -2.68
N LEU A 182 3.55 -4.02 -3.52
CA LEU A 182 3.91 -4.15 -4.92
C LEU A 182 3.59 -2.85 -5.68
N THR A 183 2.40 -2.29 -5.49
CA THR A 183 1.98 -1.02 -6.10
C THR A 183 2.90 0.13 -5.68
N ALA A 184 3.24 0.24 -4.39
CA ALA A 184 4.15 1.27 -3.88
C ALA A 184 5.57 1.15 -4.48
N CYS A 185 6.07 -0.07 -4.64
CA CYS A 185 7.37 -0.34 -5.27
C CYS A 185 7.38 -0.06 -6.76
N ARG A 186 6.30 -0.40 -7.49
CA ARG A 186 6.11 -0.05 -8.91
C ARG A 186 6.14 1.46 -9.11
N ASN A 187 5.51 2.22 -8.22
CA ASN A 187 5.40 3.68 -8.29
C ASN A 187 6.61 4.42 -7.67
N GLY A 188 7.57 3.71 -7.07
CA GLY A 188 8.78 4.32 -6.51
C GLY A 188 8.56 5.11 -5.21
N VAL A 189 7.48 4.88 -4.47
CA VAL A 189 7.12 5.67 -3.29
C VAL A 189 7.78 5.09 -2.03
N GLN A 190 9.06 5.44 -1.82
CA GLN A 190 9.88 4.91 -0.72
C GLN A 190 9.23 5.07 0.66
N ALA A 191 8.61 6.23 0.94
CA ALA A 191 7.94 6.47 2.22
C ALA A 191 6.83 5.45 2.50
N ILE A 192 5.95 5.19 1.52
CA ILE A 192 4.88 4.20 1.64
C ILE A 192 5.47 2.79 1.78
N VAL A 193 6.53 2.46 1.03
CA VAL A 193 7.22 1.16 1.17
C VAL A 193 7.70 0.97 2.61
N GLU A 194 8.42 1.94 3.20
CA GLU A 194 8.89 1.83 4.57
C GLU A 194 7.73 1.70 5.58
N MET A 195 6.63 2.44 5.39
CA MET A 195 5.46 2.36 6.25
C MET A 195 4.80 0.98 6.20
N LEU A 196 4.63 0.41 5.00
CA LEU A 196 4.08 -0.93 4.81
C LEU A 196 4.99 -2.00 5.46
N LEU A 197 6.31 -1.86 5.34
CA LEU A 197 7.25 -2.80 5.97
C LEU A 197 7.24 -2.70 7.50
N ARG A 198 7.15 -1.48 8.07
CA ARG A 198 6.95 -1.28 9.52
C ARG A 198 5.65 -1.94 10.00
N ALA A 199 4.62 -1.95 9.14
CA ALA A 199 3.34 -2.62 9.38
C ALA A 199 3.33 -4.13 9.02
N ARG A 200 4.50 -4.74 8.80
CA ARG A 200 4.69 -6.18 8.50
C ARG A 200 4.04 -6.65 7.21
N ALA A 201 4.03 -5.81 6.17
CA ALA A 201 3.70 -6.25 4.82
C ALA A 201 4.62 -7.39 4.35
N ASN A 202 4.07 -8.35 3.62
CA ASN A 202 4.81 -9.49 3.10
C ASN A 202 5.71 -9.04 1.93
N LEU A 203 7.00 -8.93 2.22
CA LEU A 203 8.08 -8.58 1.29
C LEU A 203 8.09 -9.40 -0.01
N ASN A 204 7.58 -10.63 0.04
CA ASN A 204 7.66 -11.62 -1.04
C ASN A 204 6.28 -12.02 -1.59
N GLN A 205 5.20 -11.30 -1.24
CA GLN A 205 3.89 -11.55 -1.83
C GLN A 205 3.92 -11.22 -3.32
N VAL A 206 3.59 -12.20 -4.14
CA VAL A 206 3.60 -12.07 -5.60
C VAL A 206 2.19 -11.83 -6.14
N ASN A 207 2.12 -11.16 -7.29
CA ASN A 207 0.90 -11.03 -8.08
C ASN A 207 0.62 -12.32 -8.88
N ASP A 208 -0.46 -12.33 -9.68
CA ASP A 208 -0.87 -13.49 -10.48
C ASP A 208 0.16 -13.87 -11.58
N ASN A 209 1.11 -12.98 -11.89
CA ASN A 209 2.25 -13.24 -12.78
C ASN A 209 3.50 -13.71 -12.00
N GLY A 210 3.38 -13.97 -10.70
CA GLY A 210 4.48 -14.34 -9.82
C GLY A 210 5.50 -13.21 -9.59
N GLU A 211 5.19 -11.97 -9.99
CA GLU A 211 6.10 -10.84 -9.84
C GLU A 211 6.07 -10.34 -8.37
N SER A 212 7.23 -10.27 -7.73
CA SER A 212 7.39 -9.73 -6.36
C SER A 212 7.52 -8.20 -6.34
N PRO A 213 7.43 -7.56 -5.15
CA PRO A 213 7.73 -6.13 -5.00
C PRO A 213 9.15 -5.77 -5.48
N LEU A 214 10.13 -6.63 -5.20
CA LEU A 214 11.52 -6.42 -5.65
C LEU A 214 11.64 -6.55 -7.17
N TYR A 215 10.92 -7.49 -7.78
CA TYR A 215 10.85 -7.61 -9.23
C TYR A 215 10.27 -6.34 -9.87
N HIS A 216 9.18 -5.78 -9.32
CA HIS A 216 8.61 -4.53 -9.82
C HIS A 216 9.54 -3.33 -9.61
N ALA A 217 10.19 -3.22 -8.44
CA ALA A 217 11.18 -2.18 -8.21
C ALA A 217 12.33 -2.26 -9.24
N ALA A 218 12.81 -3.47 -9.55
CA ALA A 218 13.82 -3.69 -10.58
C ALA A 218 13.33 -3.36 -11.99
N LYS A 219 12.11 -3.81 -12.33
CA LYS A 219 11.44 -3.58 -13.62
C LYS A 219 11.16 -2.09 -13.88
N GLN A 220 10.90 -1.31 -12.83
CA GLN A 220 10.64 0.13 -12.95
C GLN A 220 11.87 1.00 -12.66
N GLY A 221 13.04 0.39 -12.40
CA GLY A 221 14.28 1.12 -12.09
C GLY A 221 14.26 1.87 -10.75
N GLN A 222 13.39 1.48 -9.82
CA GLN A 222 13.16 2.18 -8.54
C GLN A 222 14.21 1.77 -7.50
N TRP A 223 15.41 2.34 -7.63
CA TRP A 223 16.57 1.97 -6.80
C TRP A 223 16.34 2.10 -5.30
N GLY A 224 15.70 3.19 -4.86
CA GLY A 224 15.42 3.40 -3.44
C GLY A 224 14.51 2.31 -2.85
N CYS A 225 13.46 1.92 -3.57
CA CYS A 225 12.57 0.84 -3.17
C CYS A 225 13.29 -0.51 -3.17
N ALA A 226 14.07 -0.82 -4.21
CA ALA A 226 14.84 -2.05 -4.29
C ALA A 226 15.83 -2.16 -3.11
N ARG A 227 16.51 -1.07 -2.75
CA ARG A 227 17.42 -1.02 -1.60
C ARG A 227 16.69 -1.31 -0.29
N ILE A 228 15.57 -0.62 -0.03
CA ILE A 228 14.77 -0.80 1.18
C ILE A 228 14.30 -2.26 1.31
N LEU A 229 13.82 -2.86 0.22
CA LEU A 229 13.36 -4.26 0.21
C LEU A 229 14.50 -5.25 0.52
N LEU A 230 15.66 -5.07 -0.11
CA LEU A 230 16.82 -5.93 0.11
C LEU A 230 17.38 -5.82 1.52
N GLU A 231 17.47 -4.59 2.06
CA GLU A 231 17.86 -4.35 3.45
C GLU A 231 16.87 -4.97 4.46
N ALA A 232 15.58 -5.02 4.09
CA ALA A 232 14.55 -5.69 4.88
C ALA A 232 14.50 -7.22 4.69
N GLY A 233 15.38 -7.79 3.85
CA GLY A 233 15.48 -9.24 3.66
C GLY A 233 14.53 -9.82 2.61
N ALA A 234 14.10 -9.04 1.63
CA ALA A 234 13.39 -9.57 0.46
C ALA A 234 14.22 -10.63 -0.29
N GLN A 235 13.56 -11.63 -0.85
CA GLN A 235 14.22 -12.69 -1.62
C GLN A 235 14.70 -12.14 -2.96
N ALA A 236 16.03 -11.99 -3.10
CA ALA A 236 16.67 -11.41 -4.29
C ALA A 236 16.43 -12.20 -5.58
N ASP A 237 16.22 -13.52 -5.46
CA ASP A 237 16.14 -14.46 -6.58
C ASP A 237 14.75 -15.05 -6.81
N LEU A 238 13.69 -14.42 -6.29
CA LEU A 238 12.33 -14.86 -6.54
C LEU A 238 11.98 -14.62 -8.03
N CYS A 239 11.77 -15.69 -8.79
CA CYS A 239 11.43 -15.58 -10.20
C CYS A 239 9.95 -15.21 -10.36
N SER A 240 9.67 -14.33 -11.33
CA SER A 240 8.30 -14.21 -11.85
C SER A 240 7.85 -15.56 -12.41
N SER A 241 6.60 -15.95 -12.18
CA SER A 241 6.01 -17.15 -12.79
C SER A 241 4.50 -17.04 -12.81
N ASN A 242 3.89 -17.32 -13.96
CA ASN A 242 2.43 -17.39 -14.12
C ASN A 242 1.90 -18.84 -14.09
N GLY A 243 2.63 -19.75 -13.43
CA GLY A 243 2.28 -21.17 -13.30
C GLY A 243 2.51 -22.03 -14.56
N LYS A 244 2.74 -21.43 -15.73
CA LYS A 244 3.08 -22.14 -16.98
C LYS A 244 4.51 -21.88 -17.43
N HIS A 245 5.02 -20.69 -17.14
CA HIS A 245 6.38 -20.28 -17.47
C HIS A 245 6.98 -19.56 -16.25
N SER A 246 8.22 -19.90 -15.90
CA SER A 246 9.07 -19.07 -15.05
C SER A 246 9.72 -17.99 -15.92
N GLY A 247 9.41 -16.74 -15.59
CA GLY A 247 10.10 -15.57 -16.05
C GLY A 247 11.47 -15.40 -15.37
N GLY A 248 12.01 -14.20 -15.44
CA GLY A 248 13.31 -13.86 -14.84
C GLY A 248 13.25 -13.54 -13.35
N THR A 249 14.42 -13.53 -12.72
CA THR A 249 14.65 -12.91 -11.40
C THR A 249 14.62 -11.38 -11.50
N PRO A 250 14.59 -10.65 -10.36
CA PRO A 250 14.88 -9.22 -10.33
C PRO A 250 16.18 -8.84 -11.05
N LEU A 251 17.24 -9.67 -10.95
CA LEU A 251 18.50 -9.44 -11.65
C LEU A 251 18.36 -9.59 -13.17
N PHE A 252 17.61 -10.60 -13.62
CA PHE A 252 17.32 -10.79 -15.05
C PHE A 252 16.60 -9.58 -15.65
N ILE A 253 15.51 -9.13 -15.02
CA ILE A 253 14.72 -8.02 -15.56
C ILE A 253 15.49 -6.69 -15.49
N ALA A 254 16.23 -6.43 -14.42
CA ALA A 254 17.11 -5.27 -14.33
C ALA A 254 18.19 -5.28 -15.43
N SER A 255 18.72 -6.47 -15.74
CA SER A 255 19.74 -6.65 -16.79
C SER A 255 19.18 -6.43 -18.19
N SER A 256 17.97 -6.92 -18.46
CA SER A 256 17.25 -6.68 -19.72
C SER A 256 16.97 -5.19 -19.95
N ILE A 257 16.50 -4.50 -18.92
CA ILE A 257 16.19 -3.07 -18.97
C ILE A 257 17.47 -2.23 -19.07
N GLY A 258 18.59 -2.70 -18.52
CA GLY A 258 19.85 -1.97 -18.49
C GLY A 258 20.02 -1.09 -17.25
N SER A 259 19.30 -1.39 -16.17
CA SER A 259 19.30 -0.61 -14.92
C SER A 259 20.57 -0.89 -14.12
N LEU A 260 21.70 -0.28 -14.51
CA LEU A 260 23.03 -0.55 -13.95
C LEU A 260 23.06 -0.44 -12.42
N GLN A 261 22.42 0.57 -11.83
CA GLN A 261 22.37 0.77 -10.38
C GLN A 261 21.60 -0.33 -9.64
N ILE A 262 20.54 -0.88 -10.24
CA ILE A 262 19.77 -2.00 -9.68
C ILE A 262 20.58 -3.29 -9.79
N VAL A 263 21.24 -3.52 -10.93
CA VAL A 263 22.10 -4.68 -11.14
C VAL A 263 23.22 -4.67 -10.10
N ASP A 264 23.93 -3.56 -9.94
CA ASP A 264 24.98 -3.41 -8.92
C ASP A 264 24.46 -3.67 -7.51
N LEU A 265 23.29 -3.11 -7.17
CA LEU A 265 22.65 -3.34 -5.88
C LEU A 265 22.32 -4.82 -5.65
N LEU A 266 21.68 -5.49 -6.60
CA LEU A 266 21.32 -6.91 -6.49
C LEU A 266 22.55 -7.80 -6.34
N LEU A 267 23.64 -7.50 -7.06
CA LEU A 267 24.92 -8.22 -6.94
C LEU A 267 25.55 -8.04 -5.56
N ARG A 268 25.50 -6.83 -4.97
CA ARG A 268 25.96 -6.60 -3.58
C ARG A 268 25.18 -7.42 -2.56
N PHE A 269 23.90 -7.69 -2.83
CA PHE A 269 23.05 -8.57 -2.03
C PHE A 269 23.10 -10.05 -2.49
N ARG A 270 24.12 -10.43 -3.27
CA ARG A 270 24.42 -11.82 -3.68
C ARG A 270 23.32 -12.49 -4.51
N ALA A 271 22.59 -11.73 -5.33
CA ALA A 271 21.66 -12.29 -6.31
C ALA A 271 22.40 -13.26 -7.27
N ASP A 272 21.75 -14.37 -7.63
CA ASP A 272 22.32 -15.42 -8.47
C ASP A 272 22.44 -14.94 -9.93
N THR A 273 23.68 -14.82 -10.40
CA THR A 273 24.02 -14.38 -11.77
C THR A 273 23.76 -15.44 -12.84
N GLU A 274 23.61 -16.71 -12.44
CA GLU A 274 23.42 -17.84 -13.36
C GLU A 274 21.97 -18.31 -13.41
N LYS A 275 21.08 -17.76 -12.58
CA LYS A 275 19.67 -18.16 -12.56
C LYS A 275 18.97 -17.80 -13.86
N ALA A 276 18.71 -18.82 -14.68
CA ALA A 276 18.10 -18.69 -15.99
C ALA A 276 16.56 -18.76 -15.93
N THR A 277 15.91 -18.19 -16.96
CA THR A 277 14.49 -18.44 -17.25
C THR A 277 14.27 -19.88 -17.75
N ASP A 278 13.01 -20.29 -17.89
CA ASP A 278 12.68 -21.59 -18.50
C ASP A 278 13.23 -21.77 -19.93
N ALA A 279 13.46 -20.67 -20.65
CA ALA A 279 14.07 -20.68 -21.97
C ALA A 279 15.61 -20.78 -21.94
N GLY A 280 16.21 -20.92 -20.75
CA GLY A 280 17.66 -20.97 -20.56
C GLY A 280 18.38 -19.63 -20.67
N SER A 281 17.65 -18.51 -20.75
CA SER A 281 18.24 -17.17 -20.81
C SER A 281 18.66 -16.69 -19.43
N THR A 282 19.95 -16.39 -19.23
CA THR A 282 20.52 -15.85 -17.98
C THR A 282 20.49 -14.31 -17.97
N PRO A 283 20.70 -13.65 -16.82
CA PRO A 283 20.87 -12.20 -16.75
C PRO A 283 21.95 -11.68 -17.71
N LEU A 284 23.06 -12.42 -17.83
CA LEU A 284 24.13 -12.08 -18.77
C LEU A 284 23.68 -12.27 -20.23
N GLY A 285 23.00 -13.37 -20.54
CA GLY A 285 22.48 -13.65 -21.89
C GLY A 285 21.54 -12.55 -22.39
N VAL A 286 20.53 -12.17 -21.59
CA VAL A 286 19.60 -11.11 -21.97
C VAL A 286 20.27 -9.74 -22.08
N ALA A 287 21.29 -9.45 -21.26
CA ALA A 287 22.07 -8.22 -21.37
C ALA A 287 22.86 -8.14 -22.69
N PHE A 288 23.40 -9.27 -23.18
CA PHE A 288 24.04 -9.35 -24.49
C PHE A 288 23.04 -9.17 -25.63
N ASP A 289 21.92 -9.89 -25.59
CA ASP A 289 20.90 -9.89 -26.65
C ASP A 289 20.33 -8.48 -26.87
N ILE A 290 20.15 -7.71 -25.78
CA ILE A 290 19.60 -6.35 -25.79
C ILE A 290 20.72 -5.28 -25.84
N ASN A 291 21.99 -5.68 -25.94
CA ASN A 291 23.16 -4.79 -26.06
C ASN A 291 23.34 -3.81 -24.87
N ARG A 292 23.14 -4.29 -23.64
CA ARG A 292 23.35 -3.54 -22.39
C ARG A 292 24.81 -3.63 -21.94
N LEU A 293 25.71 -2.98 -22.70
CA LEU A 293 27.17 -3.12 -22.55
C LEU A 293 27.69 -2.92 -21.12
N ASP A 294 27.21 -1.90 -20.41
CA ASP A 294 27.69 -1.61 -19.05
C ASP A 294 27.22 -2.66 -18.03
N VAL A 295 26.00 -3.20 -18.21
CA VAL A 295 25.50 -4.33 -17.43
C VAL A 295 26.29 -5.60 -17.74
N VAL A 296 26.60 -5.86 -19.01
CA VAL A 296 27.46 -6.99 -19.40
C VAL A 296 28.82 -6.91 -18.69
N LYS A 297 29.47 -5.73 -18.74
CA LYS A 297 30.76 -5.51 -18.04
C LYS A 297 30.64 -5.79 -16.54
N LEU A 298 29.57 -5.30 -15.91
CA LEU A 298 29.32 -5.48 -14.49
C LEU A 298 29.08 -6.95 -14.11
N LEU A 299 28.23 -7.67 -14.87
CA LEU A 299 27.92 -9.08 -14.64
C LEU A 299 29.15 -9.99 -14.85
N LEU A 300 29.95 -9.74 -15.89
CA LEU A 300 31.22 -10.44 -16.11
C LEU A 300 32.21 -10.18 -14.96
N GLY A 301 32.31 -8.92 -14.50
CA GLY A 301 33.13 -8.55 -13.34
C GLY A 301 32.67 -9.24 -12.04
N ALA A 302 31.38 -9.54 -11.91
CA ALA A 302 30.81 -10.31 -10.80
C ALA A 302 30.94 -11.84 -10.98
N GLY A 303 31.56 -12.31 -12.07
CA GLY A 303 31.81 -13.72 -12.33
C GLY A 303 30.66 -14.49 -12.99
N ALA A 304 29.73 -13.80 -13.66
CA ALA A 304 28.71 -14.43 -14.47
C ALA A 304 29.29 -15.08 -15.74
N GLY A 305 28.67 -16.15 -16.23
CA GLY A 305 29.04 -16.86 -17.46
C GLY A 305 30.01 -18.02 -17.29
N LYS A 306 30.33 -18.44 -16.05
CA LYS A 306 31.29 -19.54 -15.76
C LYS A 306 30.91 -20.89 -16.38
N LYS A 307 29.61 -21.13 -16.61
CA LYS A 307 29.09 -22.39 -17.17
C LYS A 307 28.89 -22.34 -18.69
N MET A 308 29.18 -21.22 -19.35
CA MET A 308 29.00 -21.10 -20.80
C MET A 308 30.10 -21.89 -21.53
N SER A 309 29.71 -22.87 -22.36
CA SER A 309 30.66 -23.73 -23.09
C SER A 309 31.46 -23.01 -24.19
N ARG A 310 31.13 -21.74 -24.49
CA ARG A 310 31.83 -20.92 -25.49
C ARG A 310 31.91 -19.44 -25.08
N PRO A 311 32.78 -19.08 -24.12
CA PRO A 311 33.06 -17.68 -23.81
C PRO A 311 33.52 -16.91 -25.05
N ALA A 312 34.30 -17.57 -25.93
CA ALA A 312 34.91 -16.97 -27.10
C ALA A 312 33.92 -16.49 -28.17
N SER A 313 32.86 -17.22 -28.50
CA SER A 313 31.94 -16.82 -29.58
C SER A 313 31.06 -15.63 -29.19
N ILE A 314 30.67 -15.52 -27.92
CA ILE A 314 29.88 -14.40 -27.39
C ILE A 314 30.74 -13.16 -27.26
N VAL A 315 31.98 -13.31 -26.77
CA VAL A 315 32.97 -12.23 -26.73
C VAL A 315 33.29 -11.72 -28.14
N LEU A 316 33.34 -12.60 -29.15
CA LEU A 316 33.51 -12.23 -30.56
C LEU A 316 32.27 -11.52 -31.15
N ASP A 317 31.05 -11.99 -30.86
CA ASP A 317 29.81 -11.33 -31.32
C ASP A 317 29.60 -9.97 -30.63
N PHE A 318 29.97 -9.87 -29.35
CA PHE A 318 30.01 -8.61 -28.59
C PHE A 318 31.09 -7.67 -29.13
N ALA A 319 32.31 -8.15 -29.43
CA ALA A 319 33.35 -7.33 -30.04
C ALA A 319 32.95 -6.84 -31.44
N ALA A 320 32.17 -7.61 -32.18
CA ALA A 320 31.61 -7.21 -33.47
C ALA A 320 30.59 -6.07 -33.34
N ARG A 321 29.73 -6.10 -32.31
CA ARG A 321 28.66 -5.11 -32.06
C ARG A 321 29.10 -3.91 -31.20
N ALA A 322 30.22 -4.02 -30.46
CA ALA A 322 30.74 -2.97 -29.60
C ALA A 322 31.50 -1.88 -30.39
N ARG A 323 31.48 -0.65 -29.87
CA ARG A 323 32.26 0.48 -30.43
C ARG A 323 33.77 0.13 -30.39
N PRO A 324 34.59 0.64 -31.33
CA PRO A 324 36.01 0.28 -31.45
C PRO A 324 36.83 0.39 -30.15
N LYS A 325 36.51 1.38 -29.31
CA LYS A 325 37.14 1.62 -27.99
C LYS A 325 36.81 0.56 -26.93
N ASP A 326 35.68 -0.14 -27.05
CA ASP A 326 35.20 -1.15 -26.11
C ASP A 326 35.70 -2.57 -26.48
N ARG A 327 36.28 -2.75 -27.67
CA ARG A 327 36.81 -4.04 -28.18
C ARG A 327 38.05 -4.54 -27.42
N LEU A 328 38.78 -3.66 -26.74
CA LEU A 328 39.99 -4.01 -25.99
C LEU A 328 39.69 -4.69 -24.65
N LEU A 329 38.53 -4.44 -24.02
CA LEU A 329 38.17 -5.10 -22.76
C LEU A 329 37.81 -6.58 -22.94
N CYS A 330 37.33 -6.97 -24.13
CA CYS A 330 37.06 -8.36 -24.49
C CYS A 330 38.30 -9.27 -24.43
N ALA A 331 39.49 -8.69 -24.62
CA ALA A 331 40.74 -9.42 -24.52
C ALA A 331 41.11 -9.79 -23.07
N ALA A 332 40.56 -9.09 -22.06
CA ALA A 332 40.82 -9.35 -20.64
C ALA A 332 40.02 -10.54 -20.08
N ALA A 333 38.89 -10.90 -20.71
CA ALA A 333 38.12 -12.09 -20.33
C ALA A 333 38.80 -13.42 -20.74
N ARG A 334 39.92 -13.37 -21.46
CA ARG A 334 40.81 -14.51 -21.70
C ARG A 334 41.73 -14.84 -20.51
N VAL A 335 41.82 -13.99 -19.49
CA VAL A 335 42.81 -14.08 -18.40
C VAL A 335 42.25 -14.84 -17.18
N GLY A 336 41.34 -15.78 -17.40
CA GLY A 336 40.92 -16.77 -16.40
C GLY A 336 41.76 -18.05 -16.41
N ASP A 337 42.57 -18.27 -17.44
CA ASP A 337 43.44 -19.44 -17.64
C ASP A 337 44.91 -19.02 -17.80
N LEU A 338 45.46 -18.33 -16.80
CA LEU A 338 46.91 -18.16 -16.65
C LEU A 338 47.30 -18.50 -15.19
N GLU A 339 47.18 -19.78 -14.85
CA GLU A 339 48.20 -20.49 -14.06
C GLU A 339 49.24 -21.09 -15.01
#